data_AF-A0A920UV19-F1
#
_entry.id   AF-A0A920UV19-F1
#
_cell.length_a   1.000
_cell.length_b   1.000
_cell.length_c   1.000
_cell.angle_alpha   90.00
_cell.angle_beta   90.00
_cell.angle_gamma   90.00
#
_symmetry.space_group_name_H-M   'P 1'
#
loop_
_entity.id
_entity.type
_entity.pdbx_description
1 polymer ?
#
loop_
_entity_poly.entity_id
_entity_poly.type
_entity_poly.pdbx_seq_one_letter_code
_entity_poly.pdbx_strand_id
1 'polypeptide(L)'
;MQKAIAKGYTGYCPGPRYSELRDTIARDTGARRGLSYSAENIAIQPGGKPVINKFIATVMNPGDEVLYPNPGFPIYESQIEYQGGIAVPYGFH
;
A
#
# COMPACT_ATOMS: atom_id res chain seq x y z
N MET A 1 15.10 15.81 -4.19
CA MET A 1 14.09 16.88 -4.30
C MET A 1 14.58 18.09 -5.08
N GLN A 2 15.62 18.81 -4.61
CA GLN A 2 16.14 20.03 -5.30
C GLN A 2 16.47 19.82 -6.79
N LYS A 3 17.18 18.74 -7.14
CA LYS A 3 17.46 18.39 -8.55
C LYS A 3 16.20 18.16 -9.39
N ALA A 4 15.13 17.63 -8.80
CA ALA A 4 13.89 17.35 -9.52
C ALA A 4 13.08 18.63 -9.77
N ILE A 5 13.06 19.52 -8.77
CA ILE A 5 12.47 20.86 -8.87
C ILE A 5 13.21 21.70 -9.93
N ALA A 6 14.55 21.72 -9.86
CA ALA A 6 15.37 22.44 -10.83
C ALA A 6 15.19 21.95 -12.29
N LYS A 7 14.84 20.67 -12.46
CA LYS A 7 14.53 20.06 -13.77
C LYS A 7 13.05 20.20 -14.18
N GLY A 8 12.23 20.92 -13.40
CA GLY A 8 10.83 21.19 -13.73
C GLY A 8 9.88 20.00 -13.52
N TYR A 9 10.24 18.98 -12.74
CA TYR A 9 9.34 17.86 -12.42
C TYR A 9 8.31 18.24 -11.33
N THR A 10 7.44 19.20 -11.65
CA THR A 10 6.41 19.74 -10.73
C THR A 10 4.98 19.50 -11.20
N GLY A 11 4.80 18.99 -12.41
CA GLY A 11 3.48 18.61 -12.94
C GLY A 11 2.99 17.26 -12.42
N TYR A 12 1.81 16.85 -12.88
CA TYR A 12 1.31 15.49 -12.65
C TYR A 12 2.33 14.45 -13.12
N CYS A 13 2.58 13.46 -12.27
CA CYS A 13 3.45 12.35 -12.64
C CYS A 13 2.73 11.51 -13.73
N PRO A 14 3.27 11.43 -14.96
CA PRO A 14 2.71 10.59 -16.01
C PRO A 14 2.83 9.11 -15.62
N GLY A 15 1.82 8.29 -15.93
CA GLY A 15 1.85 6.84 -15.74
C GLY A 15 3.16 6.15 -16.17
N PRO A 16 3.76 6.52 -17.33
CA PRO A 16 5.06 5.99 -17.77
C PRO A 16 6.26 6.35 -16.89
N ARG A 17 6.23 7.49 -16.17
CA ARG A 17 7.37 7.92 -15.31
C ARG A 17 7.47 7.14 -14.00
N TYR A 18 6.48 6.30 -13.70
CA TYR A 18 6.61 5.33 -12.63
C TYR A 18 7.41 4.08 -13.04
N SER A 19 7.68 3.84 -14.33
CA SER A 19 8.32 2.58 -14.78
C SER A 19 9.65 2.31 -14.07
N GLU A 20 10.63 3.21 -14.19
CA GLU A 20 11.95 3.04 -13.55
C GLU A 20 11.86 2.90 -12.02
N LEU A 21 11.00 3.70 -11.38
CA LEU A 21 10.79 3.62 -9.93
C LEU A 21 10.13 2.30 -9.52
N ARG A 22 9.10 1.86 -10.25
CA ARG A 22 8.38 0.59 -10.01
C ARG A 22 9.31 -0.60 -10.23
N ASP A 23 10.09 -0.60 -11.31
CA ASP A 23 11.08 -1.65 -11.59
C ASP A 23 12.14 -1.73 -10.48
N THR A 24 12.61 -0.58 -10.02
CA THR A 24 13.58 -0.51 -8.92
C THR A 24 12.99 -1.03 -7.61
N ILE A 25 11.76 -0.64 -7.27
CA ILE A 25 11.07 -1.13 -6.07
C ILE A 25 10.80 -2.64 -6.18
N ALA A 26 10.36 -3.14 -7.34
CA ALA A 26 10.09 -4.55 -7.57
C ALA A 26 11.35 -5.40 -7.32
N ARG A 27 12.48 -4.98 -7.90
CA ARG A 27 13.78 -5.63 -7.70
C ARG A 27 14.26 -5.59 -6.25
N ASP A 28 14.22 -4.44 -5.59
CA ASP A 28 14.66 -4.31 -4.18
C ASP A 28 13.77 -5.13 -3.23
N THR A 29 12.45 -5.00 -3.38
CA THR A 29 11.46 -5.74 -2.57
C THR A 29 11.59 -7.25 -2.78
N GLY A 30 11.77 -7.68 -4.03
CA GLY A 30 11.93 -9.08 -4.40
C GLY A 30 13.21 -9.67 -3.85
N ALA A 31 14.35 -9.01 -4.05
CA ALA A 31 15.65 -9.46 -3.54
C ALA A 31 15.66 -9.63 -2.02
N ARG A 32 15.04 -8.71 -1.27
CA ARG A 32 14.96 -8.79 0.20
C ARG A 32 14.06 -9.91 0.70
N ARG A 33 13.09 -10.35 -0.10
CA ARG A 33 12.09 -11.36 0.26
C ARG A 33 12.34 -12.72 -0.39
N GLY A 34 13.34 -12.84 -1.27
CA GLY A 34 13.58 -14.04 -2.06
C GLY A 34 12.45 -14.31 -3.09
N LEU A 35 11.77 -13.26 -3.55
CA LEU A 35 10.64 -13.34 -4.47
C LEU A 35 10.93 -12.56 -5.76
N SER A 36 10.25 -12.93 -6.85
CA SER A 36 10.33 -12.18 -8.11
C SER A 36 9.08 -11.33 -8.29
N TYR A 37 9.26 -10.03 -8.50
CA TYR A 37 8.20 -9.07 -8.80
C TYR A 37 8.51 -8.30 -10.07
N SER A 38 7.47 -7.87 -10.77
CA SER A 38 7.56 -6.94 -11.90
C SER A 38 7.01 -5.56 -11.51
N ALA A 39 7.20 -4.55 -12.36
CA ALA A 39 6.55 -3.25 -12.17
C ALA A 39 5.02 -3.38 -12.04
N GLU A 40 4.38 -4.35 -12.68
CA GLU A 40 2.93 -4.57 -12.61
C GLU A 40 2.45 -4.88 -11.18
N ASN A 41 3.32 -5.48 -10.35
CA ASN A 41 3.02 -5.75 -8.95
C ASN A 41 3.17 -4.51 -8.04
N ILE A 42 3.66 -3.38 -8.55
CA ILE A 42 3.96 -2.18 -7.75
C ILE A 42 2.92 -1.09 -8.01
N ALA A 43 2.25 -0.64 -6.94
CA ALA A 43 1.41 0.54 -6.92
C ALA A 43 2.00 1.61 -5.97
N ILE A 44 2.25 2.82 -6.50
CA ILE A 44 2.84 3.92 -5.71
C ILE A 44 1.71 4.78 -5.12
N GLN A 45 1.80 5.05 -3.82
CA GLN A 45 0.80 5.80 -3.05
C GLN A 45 1.48 6.86 -2.16
N PRO A 46 0.78 7.94 -1.78
CA PRO A 46 1.33 8.98 -0.92
C PRO A 46 1.42 8.50 0.55
N GLY A 47 2.47 7.75 0.86
CA GLY A 47 2.73 7.21 2.19
C GLY A 47 2.00 5.90 2.49
N GLY A 48 2.34 5.27 3.63
CA GLY A 48 1.81 3.94 3.98
C GLY A 48 0.37 3.94 4.49
N LYS A 49 -0.08 5.02 5.13
CA LYS A 49 -1.42 5.10 5.73
C LYS A 49 -2.55 5.00 4.68
N PRO A 50 -2.51 5.75 3.56
CA PRO A 50 -3.53 5.59 2.50
C PRO A 50 -3.50 4.22 1.81
N VAL A 51 -2.37 3.49 1.84
CA VAL A 51 -2.28 2.14 1.27
C VAL A 51 -3.19 1.18 2.04
N ILE A 52 -3.26 1.28 3.37
CA ILE A 52 -4.09 0.39 4.20
C ILE A 52 -5.57 0.52 3.82
N ASN A 53 -6.09 1.76 3.77
CA ASN A 53 -7.47 2.02 3.34
C ASN A 53 -7.74 1.47 1.93
N LYS A 54 -6.87 1.80 0.97
CA LYS A 54 -7.04 1.38 -0.43
C LYS A 54 -7.01 -0.13 -0.58
N PHE A 55 -6.14 -0.81 0.17
CA PHE A 55 -6.05 -2.26 0.14
C PHE A 55 -7.35 -2.88 0.64
N ILE A 56 -7.85 -2.48 1.82
CA ILE A 56 -9.13 -2.96 2.37
C ILE A 56 -10.27 -2.71 1.37
N ALA A 57 -10.38 -1.49 0.82
CA ALA A 57 -11.40 -1.14 -0.15
C ALA A 57 -11.33 -1.94 -1.48
N THR A 58 -10.18 -2.52 -1.80
CA THR A 58 -9.98 -3.30 -3.03
C THR A 58 -10.32 -4.78 -2.84
N VAL A 59 -10.13 -5.33 -1.65
CA VAL A 59 -10.21 -6.78 -1.40
C VAL A 59 -11.40 -7.21 -0.55
N MET A 60 -12.03 -6.28 0.18
CA MET A 60 -13.09 -6.57 1.14
C MET A 60 -14.44 -6.06 0.63
N ASN A 61 -15.50 -6.84 0.83
CA ASN A 61 -16.88 -6.41 0.66
C ASN A 61 -17.54 -6.11 2.01
N PRO A 62 -18.62 -5.30 2.05
CA PRO A 62 -19.40 -5.12 3.27
C PRO A 62 -19.91 -6.46 3.81
N GLY A 63 -19.75 -6.67 5.12
CA GLY A 63 -20.12 -7.91 5.82
C GLY A 63 -18.99 -8.94 5.91
N ASP A 64 -17.87 -8.77 5.19
CA ASP A 64 -16.72 -9.67 5.31
C ASP A 64 -16.03 -9.52 6.67
N GLU A 65 -15.61 -10.63 7.26
CA GLU A 65 -14.79 -10.64 8.48
C GLU A 65 -13.31 -10.46 8.14
N VAL A 66 -12.64 -9.54 8.82
CA VAL A 66 -11.21 -9.28 8.62
C VAL A 66 -10.45 -9.43 9.93
N LEU A 67 -9.54 -10.41 9.94
CA LEU A 67 -8.62 -10.65 11.04
C LEU A 67 -7.56 -9.55 11.10
N TYR A 68 -7.34 -8.96 12.28
CA TYR A 68 -6.29 -7.97 12.50
C TYR A 68 -5.61 -8.13 13.87
N PRO A 69 -4.31 -7.78 14.00
CA PRO A 69 -3.60 -7.91 15.26
C PRO A 69 -4.00 -6.82 16.27
N ASN A 70 -4.21 -7.22 17.53
CA ASN A 70 -4.45 -6.33 18.67
C ASN A 70 -3.69 -6.84 19.92
N PRO A 71 -2.68 -6.10 20.45
CA PRO A 71 -2.31 -4.72 20.11
C PRO A 71 -1.65 -4.61 18.73
N GLY A 72 -2.10 -3.61 17.96
CA GLY A 72 -1.64 -3.34 16.60
C GLY A 72 -1.92 -1.90 16.18
N PHE A 73 -1.79 -1.59 14.89
CA PHE A 73 -2.03 -0.23 14.42
C PHE A 73 -3.56 0.04 14.37
N PRO A 74 -4.11 1.02 15.13
CA PRO A 74 -5.57 1.19 15.28
C PRO A 74 -6.31 1.48 13.97
N ILE A 75 -5.58 1.85 12.92
CA ILE A 75 -6.18 2.11 11.63
C ILE A 75 -6.80 0.85 11.01
N TYR A 76 -6.32 -0.36 11.33
CA TYR A 76 -6.88 -1.58 10.74
C TYR A 76 -8.37 -1.71 11.08
N GLU A 77 -8.70 -1.70 12.37
CA GLU A 77 -10.09 -1.74 12.87
C GLU A 77 -10.94 -0.63 12.24
N SER A 78 -10.51 0.64 12.38
CA SER A 78 -11.30 1.78 11.89
C SER A 78 -11.58 1.75 10.38
N GLN A 79 -10.66 1.20 9.56
CA GLN A 79 -10.85 1.14 8.11
C GLN A 79 -11.67 -0.07 7.68
N ILE A 80 -11.60 -1.20 8.40
CA ILE A 80 -12.47 -2.35 8.18
C ILE A 80 -13.93 -1.94 8.43
N GLU A 81 -14.20 -1.35 9.60
CA GLU A 81 -15.55 -0.95 9.97
C GLU A 81 -16.10 0.17 9.08
N TYR A 82 -15.26 1.15 8.72
CA TYR A 82 -15.66 2.24 7.81
C TYR A 82 -16.12 1.74 6.44
N GLN A 83 -15.51 0.65 5.94
CA GLN A 83 -15.87 0.02 4.67
C GLN A 83 -17.01 -1.02 4.81
N GLY A 84 -17.60 -1.14 6.01
CA GLY A 84 -18.73 -2.03 6.28
C GLY A 84 -18.34 -3.48 6.59
N GLY A 85 -17.06 -3.76 6.84
CA GLY A 85 -16.59 -5.08 7.26
C GLY A 85 -16.72 -5.30 8.78
N ILE A 86 -16.50 -6.53 9.21
CA ILE A 86 -16.51 -6.94 10.62
C ILE A 86 -15.06 -7.15 11.07
N ALA A 87 -14.58 -6.29 11.98
CA ALA A 87 -13.21 -6.36 12.48
C ALA A 87 -13.08 -7.46 13.55
N VAL A 88 -12.19 -8.43 13.34
CA VAL A 88 -11.97 -9.54 14.26
C VAL A 88 -10.54 -9.47 14.84
N PRO A 89 -10.36 -9.01 16.10
CA PRO A 89 -9.04 -8.87 16.70
C PRO A 89 -8.43 -10.22 17.09
N TYR A 90 -7.13 -10.39 16.87
CA TYR A 90 -6.35 -11.49 17.44
C TYR A 90 -5.12 -10.99 18.20
N GLY A 91 -4.81 -11.63 19.33
CA GLY A 91 -3.61 -11.35 20.13
C GLY A 91 -2.41 -12.19 19.71
N PHE A 92 -1.21 -11.78 20.13
CA PHE A 92 -0.03 -12.62 20.09
C PHE A 92 0.05 -13.39 21.41
N HIS A 93 0.08 -14.73 21.34
CA HIS A 93 0.39 -15.59 22.48
C HIS A 93 1.90 -15.72 22.65
#